data_AF-A0A1B3ZCY9-F1
#
_entry.id   AF-A0A1B3ZCY9-F1
#
_cell.length_a   1.000
_cell.length_b   1.000
_cell.length_c   1.000
_cell.angle_alpha   90.00
_cell.angle_beta   90.00
_cell.angle_gamma   90.00
#
_symmetry.space_group_name_H-M   'P 1'
#
loop_
_entity.id
_entity.type
_entity.pdbx_description
1 polymer ?
#
loop_
_entity_poly.entity_id
_entity_poly.type
_entity_poly.pdbx_seq_one_letter_code
_entity_poly.pdbx_strand_id
1 'polypeptide(L)'
;MNDATPLTELFVESFNRDLAALDCPARVSMPRGDHDDRVLELLDAEGEFLCFVPESGSPEMAKTAYGLYLQGLHAGEHLAWAKLHRMIGTLLNPND
;
A
#
# COMPACT_ATOMS: atom_id res chain seq x y z
N MET A 1 -21.77 -25.97 16.21
CA MET A 1 -21.36 -24.76 15.48
C MET A 1 -20.02 -25.11 14.86
N ASN A 2 -19.96 -25.35 13.55
CA ASN A 2 -18.71 -25.73 12.89
C ASN A 2 -17.89 -24.45 12.69
N ASP A 3 -16.92 -24.20 13.58
CA ASP A 3 -15.87 -23.19 13.44
C ASP A 3 -14.85 -23.66 12.38
N ALA A 4 -15.31 -23.86 11.15
CA ALA A 4 -14.40 -24.01 10.03
C ALA A 4 -14.09 -22.61 9.50
N THR A 5 -13.04 -21.99 10.03
CA THR A 5 -12.46 -20.78 9.46
C THR A 5 -12.24 -21.03 7.96
N PRO A 6 -12.83 -20.22 7.06
CA PRO A 6 -12.63 -20.37 5.62
C PRO A 6 -11.14 -20.43 5.27
N LEU A 7 -10.75 -21.35 4.37
CA LEU A 7 -9.36 -21.51 3.94
C LEU A 7 -8.72 -20.18 3.48
N THR A 8 -9.53 -19.32 2.89
CA THR A 8 -9.16 -17.97 2.44
C THR A 8 -8.76 -17.06 3.59
N GLU A 9 -9.45 -17.11 4.73
CA GLU A 9 -9.09 -16.32 5.91
C GLU A 9 -7.75 -16.78 6.47
N LEU A 10 -7.53 -18.10 6.56
CA LEU A 10 -6.24 -18.67 6.99
C LEU A 10 -5.09 -18.28 6.05
N PHE A 11 -5.35 -18.23 4.74
CA PHE A 11 -4.38 -17.79 3.76
C PHE A 11 -4.00 -16.32 3.98
N VAL A 12 -4.98 -15.42 4.11
CA VAL A 12 -4.75 -13.99 4.38
C VAL A 12 -4.02 -13.78 5.71
N GLU A 13 -4.37 -14.54 6.74
CA GLU A 13 -3.70 -14.49 8.04
C GLU A 13 -2.24 -14.95 7.96
N SER A 14 -1.97 -16.04 7.24
CA SER A 14 -0.61 -16.53 7.03
C SER A 14 0.22 -15.51 6.26
N PHE A 15 -0.33 -14.97 5.17
CA PHE A 15 0.35 -13.98 4.34
C PHE A 15 0.72 -12.72 5.13
N ASN A 16 -0.21 -12.21 5.94
CA ASN A 16 0.03 -11.05 6.78
C ASN A 16 1.07 -11.31 7.87
N ARG A 17 1.13 -12.54 8.40
CA ARG A 17 2.16 -12.95 9.36
C ARG A 17 3.54 -12.95 8.71
N ASP A 18 3.63 -13.43 7.48
CA ASP A 18 4.89 -13.45 6.73
C ASP A 18 5.33 -12.03 6.36
N LEU A 19 4.40 -11.14 5.98
CA LEU A 19 4.69 -9.70 5.80
C LEU A 19 5.24 -9.06 7.07
N ALA A 20 4.63 -9.34 8.22
CA ALA A 20 5.09 -8.84 9.51
C ALA A 20 6.50 -9.39 9.85
N ALA A 21 6.78 -10.66 9.54
CA ALA A 21 8.10 -11.26 9.71
C ALA A 21 9.19 -10.63 8.80
N LEU A 22 8.77 -9.96 7.72
CA LEU A 22 9.64 -9.17 6.84
C LEU A 22 9.77 -7.70 7.27
N ASP A 23 9.33 -7.32 8.47
CA ASP A 23 9.26 -5.92 8.94
C ASP A 23 8.48 -5.00 7.97
N CYS A 24 7.47 -5.55 7.29
CA CYS A 24 6.60 -4.77 6.42
C CYS A 24 5.33 -4.34 7.18
N PRO A 25 5.02 -3.03 7.28
CA PRO A 25 3.81 -2.57 7.96
C PRO A 25 2.55 -2.70 7.09
N ALA A 26 2.69 -2.99 5.80
CA ALA A 26 1.56 -3.23 4.89
C ALA A 26 0.85 -4.55 5.22
N ARG A 27 -0.43 -4.62 4.86
CA ARG A 27 -1.26 -5.82 5.03
C ARG A 27 -1.95 -6.19 3.73
N VAL A 28 -2.43 -7.42 3.65
CA VAL A 28 -3.32 -7.86 2.57
C VAL A 28 -4.71 -8.21 3.09
N SER A 29 -5.72 -8.00 2.25
CA SER A 29 -7.09 -8.45 2.48
C SER A 29 -7.70 -9.04 1.22
N MET A 30 -8.81 -9.76 1.38
CA MET A 30 -9.65 -10.12 0.24
C MET A 30 -10.26 -8.87 -0.37
N PRO A 31 -10.37 -8.82 -1.70
CA PRO A 31 -10.94 -7.68 -2.39
C PRO A 31 -12.42 -7.50 -2.05
N ARG A 32 -12.84 -6.24 -1.90
CA ARG A 32 -14.24 -5.89 -1.63
C ARG A 32 -15.05 -5.98 -2.92
N GLY A 33 -15.83 -7.05 -3.07
CA GLY A 33 -16.73 -7.25 -4.22
C GLY A 33 -16.45 -8.56 -4.95
N ASP A 34 -17.14 -8.76 -6.07
CA ASP A 34 -16.93 -9.95 -6.90
C ASP A 34 -15.77 -9.68 -7.86
N HIS A 35 -14.62 -10.27 -7.55
CA HIS A 35 -13.42 -10.22 -8.38
C HIS A 35 -13.10 -11.64 -8.84
N ASP A 36 -13.31 -11.90 -10.13
CA ASP A 36 -12.99 -13.18 -10.77
C ASP A 36 -11.46 -13.45 -10.83
N ASP A 37 -10.66 -12.39 -10.66
CA ASP A 37 -9.21 -12.48 -10.67
C ASP A 37 -8.70 -12.91 -9.28
N ARG A 38 -7.77 -13.87 -9.26
CA ARG A 38 -7.08 -14.33 -8.04
C ARG A 38 -6.12 -13.26 -7.52
N VAL A 39 -6.67 -12.24 -6.86
CA VAL A 39 -5.94 -11.07 -6.35
C VAL A 39 -6.27 -10.80 -4.88
N LEU A 40 -5.38 -10.07 -4.23
CA LEU A 40 -5.51 -9.51 -2.88
C LEU A 40 -5.41 -7.99 -2.97
N GLU A 41 -6.11 -7.31 -2.07
CA GLU A 41 -5.91 -5.89 -1.82
C GLU A 41 -4.65 -5.73 -0.96
N LEU A 42 -3.68 -4.93 -1.43
CA LEU A 42 -2.58 -4.44 -0.61
C LEU A 42 -3.02 -3.16 0.09
N LEU A 43 -2.91 -3.16 1.41
CA LEU A 43 -3.28 -2.07 2.30
C LEU A 43 -2.04 -1.48 2.95
N ASP A 44 -2.06 -0.18 3.23
CA ASP A 44 -1.03 0.44 4.06
C ASP A 44 -1.21 0.11 5.56
N ALA A 45 -0.39 0.74 6.40
CA ALA A 45 -0.40 0.55 7.85
C ALA A 45 -1.70 1.04 8.52
N GLU A 46 -2.44 1.92 7.85
CA GLU A 46 -3.69 2.51 8.33
C GLU A 46 -4.91 1.73 7.83
N GLY A 47 -4.69 0.78 6.90
CA GLY A 47 -5.73 -0.05 6.29
C GLY A 47 -6.31 0.54 5.01
N GLU A 48 -5.68 1.58 4.45
CA GLU A 48 -6.09 2.19 3.19
C GLU A 48 -5.62 1.36 2.01
N PHE A 49 -6.50 1.19 1.02
CA PHE A 49 -6.19 0.44 -0.19
C PHE A 49 -5.15 1.16 -1.05
N LEU A 50 -4.11 0.42 -1.44
CA LEU A 50 -3.05 0.92 -2.31
C LEU A 50 -3.18 0.40 -3.74
N CYS A 51 -3.21 -0.92 -3.90
CA CYS A 51 -3.30 -1.59 -5.19
C CYS A 51 -3.68 -3.06 -5.03
N PHE A 52 -3.93 -3.74 -6.15
CA PHE A 52 -4.06 -5.20 -6.17
C PHE A 52 -2.71 -5.89 -6.37
N VAL A 53 -2.51 -7.00 -5.65
CA VAL A 53 -1.40 -7.94 -5.86
C VAL A 53 -1.99 -9.32 -6.19
N PRO A 54 -1.33 -10.14 -7.04
CA PRO A 54 -1.84 -11.47 -7.32
C PRO A 54 -1.75 -12.37 -6.09
N GLU A 55 -2.73 -13.24 -5.87
CA GLU A 55 -2.78 -14.23 -4.79
C GLU A 55 -1.59 -15.21 -4.89
N SER A 56 -1.12 -15.49 -6.10
CA SER A 56 0.08 -16.30 -6.35
C SER A 56 1.39 -15.57 -6.05
N GLY A 57 1.34 -14.28 -5.69
CA GLY A 57 2.49 -13.47 -5.32
C GLY A 57 3.04 -13.86 -3.96
N SER A 58 4.33 -13.61 -3.72
CA SER A 58 4.93 -13.83 -2.40
C SER A 58 4.81 -12.59 -1.49
N PRO A 59 4.91 -12.75 -0.16
CA PRO A 59 5.01 -11.63 0.78
C PRO A 59 6.12 -10.63 0.43
N GLU A 60 7.27 -11.09 -0.07
CA GLU A 60 8.37 -10.22 -0.52
C GLU A 60 7.98 -9.36 -1.72
N MET A 61 7.18 -9.90 -2.64
CA MET A 61 6.67 -9.15 -3.78
C MET A 61 5.68 -8.07 -3.33
N ALA A 62 4.79 -8.40 -2.39
CA ALA A 62 3.88 -7.42 -1.79
C ALA A 62 4.64 -6.32 -1.04
N LYS A 63 5.69 -6.67 -0.28
CA LYS A 63 6.62 -5.70 0.35
C LYS A 63 7.30 -4.81 -0.69
N THR A 64 7.72 -5.37 -1.81
CA THR A 64 8.34 -4.61 -2.90
C THR A 64 7.36 -3.62 -3.52
N ALA A 65 6.12 -4.06 -3.78
CA ALA A 65 5.05 -3.19 -4.28
C ALA A 65 4.77 -2.03 -3.31
N TYR A 66 4.70 -2.32 -2.00
CA TYR A 66 4.54 -1.31 -0.96
C TYR A 66 5.70 -0.31 -0.94
N GLY A 67 6.95 -0.78 -1.03
CA GLY A 67 8.13 0.09 -1.07
C GLY A 67 8.13 1.03 -2.29
N LEU A 68 7.73 0.52 -3.46
CA LEU A 68 7.59 1.33 -4.66
C LEU A 68 6.49 2.40 -4.52
N TYR A 69 5.37 2.06 -3.88
CA TYR A 69 4.32 3.02 -3.57
C TYR A 69 4.84 4.19 -2.71
N LEU A 70 5.52 3.88 -1.60
CA LEU A 70 6.10 4.91 -0.71
C LEU A 70 7.11 5.80 -1.43
N GLN A 71 7.97 5.22 -2.28
CA GLN A 71 8.91 5.99 -3.09
C GLN A 71 8.19 6.98 -4.02
N GLY A 72 7.10 6.54 -4.66
CA GLY A 72 6.26 7.40 -5.49
C GLY A 72 5.60 8.53 -4.68
N LEU A 73 5.05 8.21 -3.50
CA LEU A 73 4.45 9.17 -2.60
C LEU A 73 5.44 10.27 -2.20
N HIS A 74 6.62 9.90 -1.70
CA HIS A 74 7.65 10.85 -1.28
C HIS A 74 8.20 11.68 -2.43
N ALA A 75 8.30 11.12 -3.65
CA ALA A 75 8.66 11.89 -4.82
C ALA A 75 7.61 12.97 -5.13
N GLY A 76 6.32 12.63 -5.02
CA GLY A 76 5.20 13.56 -5.15
C GLY A 76 5.21 14.66 -4.09
N GLU A 77 5.44 14.30 -2.82
CA GLU A 77 5.53 15.25 -1.70
C GLU A 77 6.68 16.25 -1.89
N HIS A 78 7.87 15.78 -2.26
CA HIS A 78 9.00 16.65 -2.55
C HIS A 78 8.70 17.63 -3.69
N LEU A 79 8.05 17.17 -4.76
CA LEU A 79 7.67 18.03 -5.87
C LEU A 79 6.63 19.07 -5.46
N ALA A 80 5.63 18.66 -4.68
CA ALA A 80 4.61 19.57 -4.14
C ALA A 80 5.24 20.64 -3.24
N TRP A 81 6.16 20.24 -2.37
CA TRP A 81 6.89 21.15 -1.47
C TRP A 81 7.77 22.14 -2.24
N ALA A 82 8.49 21.66 -3.26
CA ALA A 82 9.29 22.53 -4.14
C ALA A 82 8.42 23.57 -4.86
N LYS A 83 7.22 23.18 -5.31
CA LYS A 83 6.27 24.08 -5.96
C LYS A 83 5.74 25.13 -4.98
N LEU A 84 5.38 24.74 -3.76
CA LEU A 84 4.94 25.67 -2.71
C LEU A 84 6.03 26.70 -2.38
N HIS A 85 7.27 26.25 -2.17
CA HIS A 85 8.40 27.15 -1.95
C HIS A 85 8.61 28.12 -3.09
N ARG A 86 8.49 27.67 -4.34
CA ARG A 86 8.56 28.55 -5.50
C ARG A 86 7.46 29.61 -5.47
N MET A 87 6.21 29.22 -5.19
CA MET A 87 5.08 30.15 -5.13
C MET A 87 5.25 31.20 -4.02
N ILE A 88 5.71 30.79 -2.83
CA ILE A 88 6.01 31.71 -1.73
C ILE A 88 7.19 32.63 -2.08
N GLY A 89 8.25 32.08 -2.66
CA GLY A 89 9.42 32.86 -3.11
C GLY A 89 9.06 33.91 -4.16
N THR A 90 8.12 33.60 -5.07
CA THR A 90 7.59 34.58 -6.02
C THR A 90 6.67 35.62 -5.38
N LEU A 91 6.00 35.30 -4.27
CA LEU A 91 5.15 36.24 -3.53
C LEU A 91 5.96 37.20 -2.64
N LEU A 92 7.13 36.78 -2.17
CA LEU A 92 8.01 37.55 -1.28
C LEU A 92 9.08 38.37 -2.01
N ASN A 93 9.09 38.37 -3.35
CA ASN A 93 9.97 39.21 -4.14
C ASN A 93 9.14 40.34 -4.79
N PRO A 94 8.95 41.49 -4.13
CA PRO A 94 7.99 42.52 -4.53
C PRO A 94 8.62 43.54 -5.50
N ASN A 95 9.65 43.15 -6.26
CA ASN A 95 10.38 44.03 -7.17
C ASN A 95 10.05 43.75 -8.65
N ASP A 96 8.76 43.55 -8.96
CA ASP A 96 8.16 43.77 -10.28
C ASP A 96 6.95 44.72 -10.12
#